data_AF-A0A480IJW9-F1
#
_entry.id   AF-A0A480IJW9-F1
#
_cell.length_a   1.000
_cell.length_b   1.000
_cell.length_c   1.000
_cell.angle_alpha   90.00
_cell.angle_beta   90.00
_cell.angle_gamma   90.00
#
_symmetry.space_group_name_H-M   'P 1'
#
loop_
_entity.id
_entity.type
_entity.pdbx_description
1 polymer ?
#
loop_
_entity_poly.entity_id
_entity_poly.type
_entity_poly.pdbx_seq_one_letter_code
_entity_poly.pdbx_strand_id
1 'polypeptide(L)'
;MHQAFHSTSFLLSQDGSLLFQQVPMVEIDGMKLVQTRAILNYIATKYNLYGKDAKERALIDMYTEGVADLGEMILLLPLCPPNEKDAKVASIKEKSTNRYLPAFEKVLKSHGQDYLVGNKLSRADIQLVELLYYVEELDPSLLANFPLLKALKTRVSNLPTVKKFLQPGSQRKPPMDAKKLEEARKVFMSS
;
A
#
# COMPACT_ATOMS: atom_id res chain seq x y z
N MET A 1 -26.00 -4.41 -6.79
CA MET A 1 -24.54 -4.19 -6.77
C MET A 1 -23.73 -5.49 -6.77
N HIS A 2 -24.03 -6.47 -5.90
CA HIS A 2 -23.28 -7.74 -5.84
C HIS A 2 -23.28 -8.53 -7.16
N GLN A 3 -24.44 -8.64 -7.83
CA GLN A 3 -24.56 -9.30 -9.13
C GLN A 3 -23.75 -8.57 -10.22
N ALA A 4 -23.75 -7.24 -10.23
CA ALA A 4 -23.03 -6.44 -11.22
C ALA A 4 -21.50 -6.62 -11.12
N PHE A 5 -20.93 -6.70 -9.92
CA PHE A 5 -19.48 -6.87 -9.74
C PHE A 5 -19.00 -8.28 -10.12
N HIS A 6 -19.77 -9.32 -9.79
CA HIS A 6 -19.53 -10.69 -10.26
C HIS A 6 -19.62 -10.79 -11.79
N SER A 7 -20.67 -10.19 -12.39
CA SER A 7 -20.81 -10.11 -13.84
C SER A 7 -19.63 -9.37 -14.48
N THR A 8 -19.19 -8.23 -13.94
CA THR A 8 -18.07 -7.47 -14.49
C THR A 8 -16.75 -8.25 -14.39
N SER A 9 -16.42 -8.88 -13.26
CA SER A 9 -15.19 -9.67 -13.15
C SER A 9 -15.18 -10.87 -14.10
N PHE A 10 -16.33 -11.52 -14.28
CA PHE A 10 -16.48 -12.63 -15.22
C PHE A 10 -16.35 -12.15 -16.69
N LEU A 11 -16.99 -11.03 -17.03
CA LEU A 11 -16.94 -10.45 -18.37
C LEU A 11 -15.52 -9.97 -18.75
N LEU A 12 -14.80 -9.34 -17.81
CA LEU A 12 -13.40 -8.92 -18.00
C LEU A 12 -12.43 -10.10 -18.17
N SER A 13 -12.77 -11.26 -17.61
CA SER A 13 -12.00 -12.49 -17.83
C SER A 13 -12.21 -13.03 -19.25
N GLN A 14 -13.45 -12.97 -19.76
CA GLN A 14 -13.80 -13.49 -21.08
C GLN A 14 -13.33 -12.64 -22.26
N ASP A 15 -13.24 -11.32 -22.10
CA ASP A 15 -12.85 -10.41 -23.19
C ASP A 15 -11.31 -10.23 -23.32
N GLY A 16 -10.53 -10.99 -22.53
CA GLY A 16 -9.06 -10.96 -22.54
C GLY A 16 -8.45 -9.77 -21.78
N SER A 17 -9.25 -8.96 -21.07
CA SER A 17 -8.75 -7.82 -20.30
C SER A 17 -7.85 -8.21 -19.12
N LEU A 18 -8.05 -9.42 -18.57
CA LEU A 18 -7.29 -9.93 -17.43
C LEU A 18 -6.26 -10.96 -17.92
N LEU A 19 -5.05 -10.49 -18.27
CA LEU A 19 -3.98 -11.35 -18.83
C LEU A 19 -3.72 -12.62 -18.01
N PHE A 20 -3.78 -12.53 -16.69
CA PHE A 20 -3.61 -13.68 -15.77
C PHE A 20 -4.90 -14.05 -15.03
N GLN A 21 -6.06 -13.64 -15.55
CA GLN A 21 -7.38 -13.89 -14.92
C GLN A 21 -7.46 -13.39 -13.46
N GLN A 22 -6.69 -12.35 -13.15
CA GLN A 22 -6.55 -11.77 -11.82
C GLN A 22 -6.69 -10.26 -11.88
N VAL A 23 -7.23 -9.70 -10.80
CA VAL A 23 -7.17 -8.27 -10.48
C VAL A 23 -6.06 -8.03 -9.45
N PRO A 24 -5.50 -6.80 -9.33
CA PRO A 24 -5.91 -5.54 -9.97
C PRO A 24 -5.66 -5.45 -11.48
N MET A 25 -6.51 -4.69 -12.17
CA MET A 25 -6.35 -4.24 -13.54
C MET A 25 -6.65 -2.74 -13.63
N VAL A 26 -5.83 -1.99 -14.36
CA VAL A 26 -6.02 -0.55 -14.62
C VAL A 26 -5.95 -0.28 -16.11
N GLU A 27 -6.97 0.39 -16.64
CA GLU A 27 -6.95 0.96 -17.98
C GLU A 27 -6.29 2.34 -17.94
N ILE A 28 -5.15 2.50 -18.63
CA ILE A 28 -4.40 3.76 -18.65
C ILE A 28 -3.59 3.86 -19.95
N ASP A 29 -3.60 5.04 -20.58
CA ASP A 29 -2.86 5.33 -21.82
C ASP A 29 -3.09 4.29 -22.95
N GLY A 30 -4.33 3.80 -23.06
CA GLY A 30 -4.71 2.78 -24.05
C GLY A 30 -4.27 1.35 -23.72
N MET A 31 -3.65 1.12 -22.55
CA MET A 31 -3.25 -0.20 -22.07
C MET A 31 -4.21 -0.72 -21.00
N LYS A 32 -4.36 -2.05 -20.91
CA LYS A 32 -4.98 -2.76 -19.79
C LYS A 32 -3.88 -3.43 -18.96
N LEU A 33 -3.38 -2.74 -17.93
CA LEU A 33 -2.27 -3.23 -17.12
C LEU A 33 -2.80 -4.07 -15.94
N VAL A 34 -2.31 -5.30 -15.81
CA VAL A 34 -2.49 -6.14 -14.62
C VAL A 34 -1.18 -6.21 -13.82
N GLN A 35 -1.21 -6.85 -12.64
CA GLN A 35 -0.11 -6.94 -11.67
C GLN A 35 0.18 -5.61 -10.95
N THR A 36 -0.05 -5.60 -9.64
CA THR A 36 0.09 -4.42 -8.78
C THR A 36 1.43 -3.71 -8.96
N ARG A 37 2.55 -4.47 -8.98
CA ARG A 37 3.90 -3.90 -9.15
C ARG A 37 4.08 -3.22 -10.51
N ALA A 38 3.58 -3.83 -11.59
CA ALA A 38 3.68 -3.24 -12.93
C ALA A 38 2.87 -1.95 -13.05
N ILE A 39 1.64 -1.94 -12.54
CA ILE A 39 0.76 -0.77 -12.50
C ILE A 39 1.44 0.38 -11.73
N LEU A 40 1.96 0.10 -10.53
CA LEU A 40 2.62 1.11 -9.69
C LEU A 40 3.93 1.63 -10.31
N ASN A 41 4.73 0.76 -10.94
CA ASN A 41 5.96 1.17 -11.64
C ASN A 41 5.64 2.13 -12.80
N TYR A 42 4.60 1.82 -13.58
CA TYR A 42 4.19 2.65 -14.71
C TYR A 42 3.72 4.03 -14.26
N ILE A 43 2.79 4.09 -13.28
CA ILE A 43 2.27 5.34 -12.73
C ILE A 43 3.40 6.17 -12.13
N ALA A 44 4.28 5.57 -11.32
CA ALA A 44 5.39 6.28 -10.69
C ALA A 44 6.36 6.86 -11.73
N THR A 45 6.64 6.13 -12.82
CA THR A 45 7.48 6.61 -13.93
C THR A 45 6.80 7.77 -14.65
N LYS A 46 5.53 7.60 -15.06
CA LYS A 46 4.75 8.60 -15.80
C LYS A 46 4.67 9.95 -15.07
N TYR A 47 4.54 9.91 -13.73
CA TYR A 47 4.38 11.12 -12.91
C TYR A 47 5.65 11.55 -12.17
N ASN A 48 6.84 11.07 -12.58
CA ASN A 48 8.14 11.48 -12.04
C ASN A 48 8.33 11.25 -10.53
N LEU A 49 7.76 10.15 -10.02
CA LEU A 49 7.83 9.67 -8.63
C LEU A 49 8.79 8.49 -8.45
N TYR A 50 9.65 8.21 -9.44
CA TYR A 50 10.46 7.00 -9.51
C TYR A 50 11.96 7.27 -9.71
N GLY A 51 12.48 8.23 -8.94
CA GLY A 51 13.90 8.60 -8.95
C GLY A 51 14.39 9.20 -10.27
N LYS A 52 15.56 9.84 -10.24
CA LYS A 52 16.16 10.45 -11.44
C LYS A 52 17.07 9.50 -12.23
N ASP A 53 17.59 8.47 -11.57
CA ASP A 53 18.56 7.53 -12.13
C ASP A 53 18.37 6.10 -11.58
N ALA A 54 19.15 5.16 -12.11
CA ALA A 54 19.08 3.75 -11.72
C ALA A 54 19.40 3.51 -10.24
N LYS A 55 20.24 4.34 -9.61
CA LYS A 55 20.59 4.18 -8.19
C LYS A 55 19.45 4.61 -7.29
N GLU A 56 18.84 5.76 -7.57
CA GLU A 56 17.65 6.20 -6.83
C GLU A 56 16.49 5.22 -7.01
N ARG A 57 16.28 4.69 -8.23
CA ARG A 57 15.27 3.64 -8.48
C ARG A 57 15.51 2.39 -7.65
N ALA A 58 16.74 1.90 -7.60
CA ALA A 58 17.09 0.73 -6.80
C ALA A 58 16.78 0.92 -5.30
N LEU A 59 17.05 2.12 -4.75
CA LEU A 59 16.69 2.46 -3.37
C LEU A 59 15.16 2.51 -3.18
N ILE A 60 14.44 3.16 -4.09
CA ILE A 60 12.97 3.22 -4.07
C ILE A 60 12.36 1.82 -4.13
N ASP A 61 12.87 0.95 -5.00
CA ASP A 61 12.39 -0.43 -5.14
C ASP A 61 12.60 -1.22 -3.85
N MET A 62 13.82 -1.20 -3.32
CA MET A 62 14.13 -1.86 -2.05
C MET A 62 13.22 -1.39 -0.90
N TYR A 63 12.96 -0.08 -0.81
CA TYR A 63 12.09 0.48 0.21
C TYR A 63 10.62 0.08 0.00
N THR A 64 10.14 0.12 -1.23
CA THR A 64 8.73 -0.20 -1.53
C THR A 64 8.43 -1.68 -1.44
N GLU A 65 9.40 -2.57 -1.72
CA GLU A 65 9.26 -4.01 -1.45
C GLU A 65 9.23 -4.30 0.06
N GLY A 66 10.06 -3.63 0.86
CA GLY A 66 9.99 -3.72 2.32
C GLY A 66 8.65 -3.21 2.89
N VAL A 67 8.09 -2.15 2.30
CA VAL A 67 6.72 -1.69 2.61
C VAL A 67 5.69 -2.74 2.22
N ALA A 68 5.83 -3.35 1.04
CA ALA A 68 4.91 -4.36 0.54
C ALA A 68 4.88 -5.60 1.44
N ASP A 69 6.03 -6.08 1.93
CA ASP A 69 6.10 -7.24 2.82
C ASP A 69 5.28 -7.03 4.11
N LEU A 70 5.45 -5.88 4.78
CA LEU A 70 4.68 -5.59 5.99
C LEU A 70 3.20 -5.30 5.66
N GLY A 71 2.96 -4.57 4.58
CA GLY A 71 1.62 -4.26 4.08
C GLY A 71 0.82 -5.52 3.75
N GLU A 72 1.43 -6.53 3.15
CA GLU A 72 0.78 -7.82 2.84
C GLU A 72 0.38 -8.57 4.11
N MET A 73 1.22 -8.55 5.15
CA MET A 73 0.86 -9.16 6.43
C MET A 73 -0.38 -8.52 7.03
N ILE A 74 -0.51 -7.19 6.96
CA ILE A 74 -1.68 -6.44 7.43
C ILE A 74 -2.89 -6.70 6.53
N LEU A 75 -2.70 -6.68 5.21
CA LEU A 75 -3.76 -6.89 4.21
C LEU A 75 -4.45 -8.24 4.38
N LEU A 76 -3.70 -9.28 4.73
CA LEU A 76 -4.22 -10.64 4.90
C LEU A 76 -4.82 -10.91 6.29
N LEU A 77 -4.68 -10.00 7.26
CA LEU A 77 -5.24 -10.17 8.61
C LEU A 77 -6.75 -10.50 8.63
N PRO A 78 -7.62 -9.86 7.82
CA PRO A 78 -9.05 -10.16 7.82
C PRO A 78 -9.37 -11.60 7.36
N LEU A 79 -8.47 -12.23 6.60
CA LEU A 79 -8.62 -13.60 6.10
C LEU A 79 -8.05 -14.66 7.07
N CYS A 80 -7.34 -14.23 8.11
CA CYS A 80 -6.73 -15.13 9.09
C CYS A 80 -7.81 -15.91 9.87
N PRO A 81 -7.63 -17.22 10.11
CA PRO A 81 -8.50 -17.99 11.00
C PRO A 81 -8.61 -17.33 12.38
N PRO A 82 -9.80 -17.31 13.03
CA PRO A 82 -9.98 -16.63 14.30
C PRO A 82 -9.00 -17.07 15.40
N ASN A 83 -8.63 -18.35 15.44
CA ASN A 83 -7.70 -18.93 16.41
C ASN A 83 -6.23 -18.53 16.19
N GLU A 84 -5.88 -18.01 15.01
CA GLU A 84 -4.50 -17.59 14.67
C GLU A 84 -4.34 -16.06 14.66
N LYS A 85 -5.45 -15.32 14.73
CA LYS A 85 -5.47 -13.87 14.53
C LYS A 85 -4.60 -13.12 15.54
N ASP A 86 -4.67 -13.47 16.82
CA ASP A 86 -3.89 -12.79 17.87
C ASP A 86 -2.39 -13.01 17.70
N ALA A 87 -1.97 -14.24 17.35
CA ALA A 87 -0.59 -14.56 17.06
C ALA A 87 -0.07 -13.80 15.82
N LYS A 88 -0.90 -13.69 14.78
CA LYS A 88 -0.56 -12.93 13.56
C LYS A 88 -0.43 -11.43 13.86
N VAL A 89 -1.34 -10.86 14.64
CA VAL A 89 -1.26 -9.45 15.09
C VAL A 89 0.00 -9.22 15.91
N ALA A 90 0.30 -10.09 16.87
CA ALA A 90 1.53 -9.98 17.66
C ALA A 90 2.79 -10.02 16.78
N SER A 91 2.84 -10.92 15.79
CA SER A 91 3.95 -10.98 14.82
C SER A 91 4.09 -9.71 13.98
N ILE A 92 2.98 -9.10 13.55
CA ILE A 92 3.00 -7.84 12.80
C ILE A 92 3.52 -6.70 13.68
N LYS A 93 3.08 -6.62 14.94
CA LYS A 93 3.56 -5.60 15.89
C LYS A 93 5.06 -5.74 16.16
N GLU A 94 5.53 -6.97 16.36
CA GLU A 94 6.94 -7.29 16.55
C GLU A 94 7.76 -6.85 15.33
N LYS A 95 7.38 -7.27 14.12
CA LYS A 95 8.10 -6.93 12.90
C LYS A 95 8.06 -5.43 12.58
N SER A 96 6.94 -4.77 12.85
CA SER A 96 6.84 -3.31 12.71
C SER A 96 7.88 -2.62 13.60
N THR A 97 7.92 -3.00 14.88
CA THR A 97 8.75 -2.36 15.90
C THR A 97 10.24 -2.69 15.77
N ASN A 98 10.59 -3.92 15.39
CA ASN A 98 11.97 -4.40 15.45
C ASN A 98 12.65 -4.50 14.09
N ARG A 99 11.90 -4.48 12.98
CA ARG A 99 12.45 -4.65 11.62
C ARG A 99 12.19 -3.45 10.73
N TYR A 100 10.92 -3.16 10.45
CA TYR A 100 10.58 -2.25 9.35
C TYR A 100 10.66 -0.78 9.75
N LEU A 101 10.00 -0.36 10.84
CA LEU A 101 10.01 1.05 11.24
C LEU A 101 11.41 1.56 11.63
N PRO A 102 12.25 0.80 12.37
CA PRO A 102 13.63 1.21 12.63
C PRO A 102 14.47 1.38 11.37
N ALA A 103 14.25 0.56 10.34
CA ALA A 103 14.98 0.65 9.08
C ALA A 103 14.69 1.98 8.38
N PHE A 104 13.42 2.37 8.24
CA PHE A 104 13.04 3.63 7.61
C PHE A 104 13.41 4.87 8.46
N GLU A 105 13.26 4.79 9.78
CA GLU A 105 13.71 5.84 10.70
C GLU A 105 15.23 6.07 10.54
N LYS A 106 16.02 4.98 10.43
CA LYS A 106 17.47 5.06 10.20
C LYS A 106 17.80 5.68 8.84
N VAL A 107 17.04 5.37 7.78
CA VAL A 107 17.22 6.01 6.46
C VAL A 107 17.08 7.52 6.60
N LEU A 108 15.94 8.01 7.13
CA LEU A 108 15.69 9.44 7.32
C LEU A 108 16.78 10.10 8.19
N LYS A 109 17.22 9.42 9.26
CA LYS A 109 18.30 9.91 10.13
C LYS A 109 19.65 9.98 9.43
N SER A 110 19.95 9.06 8.52
CA SER A 110 21.27 8.94 7.89
C SER A 110 21.62 10.14 7.02
N HIS A 111 20.63 10.71 6.35
CA HIS A 111 20.83 11.85 5.45
C HIS A 111 20.18 13.14 5.95
N GLY A 112 19.26 13.09 6.93
CA GLY A 112 18.63 14.27 7.53
C GLY A 112 17.77 15.08 6.55
N GLN A 113 17.19 14.43 5.55
CA GLN A 113 16.39 15.07 4.50
C GLN A 113 14.90 14.84 4.72
N ASP A 114 14.08 15.54 3.95
CA ASP A 114 12.62 15.52 4.08
C ASP A 114 11.95 14.31 3.42
N TYR A 115 12.62 13.65 2.48
CA TYR A 115 12.10 12.50 1.74
C TYR A 115 13.11 11.36 1.78
N LEU A 116 12.64 10.13 1.60
CA LEU A 116 13.45 8.91 1.70
C LEU A 116 14.59 8.85 0.68
N VAL A 117 14.39 9.41 -0.52
CA VAL A 117 15.37 9.33 -1.62
C VAL A 117 15.50 10.68 -2.32
N GLY A 118 16.74 11.12 -2.51
CA GLY A 118 17.08 12.27 -3.36
C GLY A 118 16.47 13.63 -2.92
N ASN A 119 16.05 13.76 -1.66
CA ASN A 119 15.32 14.90 -1.11
C ASN A 119 14.14 15.37 -1.98
N LYS A 120 13.45 14.43 -2.63
CA LYS A 120 12.29 14.70 -3.48
C LYS A 120 11.22 13.64 -3.25
N LEU A 121 9.96 14.05 -3.27
CA LEU A 121 8.83 13.13 -3.19
C LEU A 121 8.94 12.02 -4.24
N SER A 122 8.84 10.79 -3.77
CA SER A 122 8.81 9.57 -4.59
C SER A 122 7.65 8.67 -4.16
N ARG A 123 7.42 7.59 -4.90
CA ARG A 123 6.44 6.59 -4.48
C ARG A 123 6.81 5.89 -3.18
N ALA A 124 8.10 5.85 -2.80
CA ALA A 124 8.51 5.28 -1.52
C ALA A 124 7.90 6.06 -0.34
N ASP A 125 7.87 7.39 -0.43
CA ASP A 125 7.28 8.23 0.61
C ASP A 125 5.75 8.04 0.67
N ILE A 126 5.08 7.98 -0.48
CA ILE A 126 3.63 7.77 -0.56
C ILE A 126 3.24 6.39 0.02
N GLN A 127 3.92 5.32 -0.41
CA GLN A 127 3.64 3.96 0.04
C GLN A 127 3.98 3.78 1.53
N LEU A 128 5.08 4.36 2.01
CA LEU A 128 5.40 4.30 3.43
C LEU A 128 4.35 5.03 4.26
N VAL A 129 3.90 6.22 3.84
CA VAL A 129 2.89 6.97 4.59
C VAL A 129 1.53 6.27 4.59
N GLU A 130 1.13 5.64 3.48
CA GLU A 130 -0.03 4.75 3.45
C GLU A 130 0.09 3.62 4.47
N LEU A 131 1.23 2.92 4.51
CA LEU A 131 1.51 1.89 5.50
C LEU A 131 1.46 2.43 6.94
N LEU A 132 1.97 3.63 7.20
CA LEU A 132 1.92 4.23 8.54
C LEU A 132 0.48 4.49 9.02
N TYR A 133 -0.46 4.80 8.12
CA TYR A 133 -1.89 4.85 8.48
C TYR A 133 -2.42 3.46 8.88
N TYR A 134 -2.05 2.40 8.16
CA TYR A 134 -2.45 1.03 8.53
C TYR A 134 -1.85 0.58 9.86
N VAL A 135 -0.59 0.94 10.12
CA VAL A 135 0.08 0.66 11.40
C VAL A 135 -0.62 1.39 12.55
N GLU A 136 -1.01 2.65 12.38
CA GLU A 136 -1.78 3.39 13.40
C GLU A 136 -3.18 2.82 13.62
N GLU A 137 -3.87 2.41 12.55
CA GLU A 137 -5.17 1.75 12.64
C GLU A 137 -5.07 0.39 13.37
N LEU A 138 -3.92 -0.30 13.29
CA LEU A 138 -3.64 -1.53 14.03
C LEU A 138 -3.31 -1.25 15.50
N ASP A 139 -2.37 -0.33 15.76
CA ASP A 139 -1.98 0.10 17.09
C ASP A 139 -1.19 1.43 17.02
N PRO A 140 -1.76 2.56 17.47
CA PRO A 140 -1.13 3.87 17.36
C PRO A 140 0.15 4.01 18.20
N SER A 141 0.34 3.16 19.23
CA SER A 141 1.55 3.21 20.07
C SER A 141 2.82 2.79 19.32
N LEU A 142 2.69 2.05 18.22
CA LEU A 142 3.81 1.56 17.43
C LEU A 142 4.65 2.69 16.81
N LEU A 143 4.08 3.89 16.62
CA LEU A 143 4.80 5.05 16.09
C LEU A 143 5.41 5.95 17.16
N ALA A 144 5.19 5.66 18.46
CA ALA A 144 5.59 6.54 19.55
C ALA A 144 7.09 6.86 19.52
N ASN A 145 7.94 5.87 19.22
CA ASN A 145 9.40 5.96 19.26
C ASN A 145 10.04 6.33 17.91
N PHE A 146 9.26 6.69 16.89
CA PHE A 146 9.74 6.99 15.54
C PHE A 146 9.42 8.43 15.12
N PRO A 147 10.11 9.43 15.69
CA PRO A 147 9.82 10.84 15.45
C PRO A 147 10.00 11.26 13.98
N LEU A 148 10.98 10.72 13.25
CA LEU A 148 11.20 11.09 11.85
C LEU A 148 10.11 10.50 10.94
N LEU A 149 9.64 9.28 11.22
CA LEU A 149 8.47 8.72 10.54
C LEU A 149 7.20 9.53 10.80
N LYS A 150 6.96 9.98 12.03
CA LYS A 150 5.84 10.89 12.36
C LYS A 150 5.94 12.22 11.61
N ALA A 151 7.15 12.76 11.50
CA ALA A 151 7.41 13.97 10.72
C ALA A 151 7.17 13.77 9.22
N LEU A 152 7.65 12.67 8.64
CA LEU A 152 7.40 12.29 7.24
C LEU A 152 5.90 12.14 6.96
N LYS A 153 5.18 11.40 7.81
CA LYS A 153 3.72 11.25 7.72
C LYS A 153 3.03 12.61 7.72
N THR A 154 3.37 13.49 8.65
CA THR A 154 2.80 14.84 8.71
C THR A 154 3.10 15.66 7.46
N ARG A 155 4.34 15.64 6.97
CA ARG A 155 4.77 16.38 5.77
C ARG A 155 4.00 15.92 4.53
N VAL A 156 4.00 14.61 4.26
CA VAL A 156 3.35 14.03 3.08
C VAL A 156 1.83 14.17 3.16
N SER A 157 1.21 13.93 4.33
CA SER A 157 -0.23 14.12 4.52
C SER A 157 -0.70 15.55 4.32
N ASN A 158 0.20 16.54 4.46
CA ASN A 158 -0.10 17.96 4.22
C ASN A 158 0.09 18.41 2.77
N LEU A 159 0.63 17.56 1.88
CA LEU A 159 0.69 17.88 0.45
C LEU A 159 -0.74 18.09 -0.08
N PRO A 160 -1.03 19.13 -0.88
CA PRO A 160 -2.41 19.46 -1.26
C PRO A 160 -3.22 18.29 -1.85
N THR A 161 -2.59 17.48 -2.71
CA THR A 161 -3.23 16.31 -3.33
C THR A 161 -3.51 15.19 -2.34
N VAL A 162 -2.56 14.89 -1.45
CA VAL A 162 -2.71 13.88 -0.38
C VAL A 162 -3.72 14.34 0.66
N LYS A 163 -3.63 15.59 1.11
CA LYS A 163 -4.58 16.20 2.04
C LYS A 163 -6.00 16.12 1.50
N LYS A 164 -6.21 16.46 0.23
CA LYS A 164 -7.51 16.31 -0.46
C LYS A 164 -7.96 14.85 -0.50
N PHE A 165 -7.05 13.92 -0.78
CA PHE A 165 -7.35 12.49 -0.80
C PHE A 165 -7.69 11.92 0.60
N LEU A 166 -7.18 12.52 1.67
CA LEU A 166 -7.48 12.10 3.05
C LEU A 166 -8.80 12.68 3.59
N GLN A 167 -9.41 13.66 2.93
CA GLN A 167 -10.68 14.24 3.36
C GLN A 167 -11.87 13.28 3.12
N PRO A 168 -12.96 13.41 3.91
CA PRO A 168 -14.22 12.73 3.63
C PRO A 168 -14.72 12.99 2.19
N GLY A 169 -15.32 11.97 1.58
CA GLY A 169 -15.83 12.05 0.20
C GLY A 169 -14.78 11.77 -0.88
N SER A 170 -13.52 11.54 -0.52
CA SER A 170 -12.51 11.04 -1.46
C SER A 170 -12.75 9.58 -1.86
N GLN A 171 -11.93 9.07 -2.77
CA GLN A 171 -11.97 7.66 -3.17
C GLN A 171 -11.19 6.73 -2.21
N ARG A 172 -10.58 7.25 -1.13
CA ARG A 172 -9.93 6.43 -0.09
C ARG A 172 -10.95 5.44 0.48
N LYS A 173 -10.57 4.17 0.56
CA LYS A 173 -11.45 3.12 1.07
C LYS A 173 -11.28 2.98 2.59
N PRO A 174 -12.36 2.73 3.35
CA PRO A 174 -12.25 2.39 4.76
C PRO A 174 -11.65 0.98 4.95
N PRO A 175 -11.22 0.62 6.17
CA PRO A 175 -10.85 -0.75 6.50
C PRO A 175 -11.93 -1.76 6.09
N MET A 176 -11.51 -2.99 5.79
CA MET A 176 -12.41 -4.06 5.37
C MET A 176 -13.36 -4.44 6.51
N ASP A 177 -14.66 -4.39 6.24
CA ASP A 177 -15.71 -4.87 7.14
C ASP A 177 -16.14 -6.30 6.79
N ALA A 178 -16.86 -6.95 7.70
CA ALA A 178 -17.30 -8.34 7.53
C ALA A 178 -18.18 -8.55 6.29
N LYS A 179 -18.99 -7.55 5.91
CA LYS A 179 -19.86 -7.62 4.74
C LYS A 179 -19.03 -7.64 3.45
N LYS A 180 -18.07 -6.71 3.31
CA LYS A 180 -17.16 -6.66 2.15
C LYS A 180 -16.26 -7.88 2.06
N LEU A 181 -15.81 -8.40 3.20
CA LEU A 181 -15.02 -9.64 3.26
C LEU A 181 -15.82 -10.83 2.70
N GLU A 182 -17.08 -10.96 3.10
CA GLU A 182 -17.96 -12.01 2.60
C GLU A 182 -18.25 -11.85 1.10
N GLU A 183 -18.48 -10.62 0.63
CA GLU A 183 -18.62 -10.33 -0.80
C GLU A 183 -17.34 -10.69 -1.57
N ALA A 184 -16.16 -10.37 -1.04
CA ALA A 184 -14.88 -10.73 -1.66
C ALA A 184 -14.67 -12.25 -1.71
N ARG A 185 -15.02 -12.99 -0.65
CA ARG A 185 -14.97 -14.46 -0.65
C ARG A 185 -15.86 -15.06 -1.72
N LYS A 186 -17.08 -14.54 -1.88
CA LYS A 186 -17.97 -14.99 -2.95
C LYS A 186 -17.38 -14.72 -4.33
N VAL A 187 -16.77 -13.56 -4.56
CA VAL A 187 -16.21 -13.22 -5.87
C VAL A 187 -14.96 -14.02 -6.21
N PHE A 188 -14.04 -14.18 -5.26
CA PHE A 188 -12.68 -14.66 -5.55
C PHE A 188 -12.39 -16.06 -5.00
N MET A 189 -13.27 -16.64 -4.20
CA MET A 189 -13.06 -17.95 -3.54
C MET A 189 -14.22 -18.93 -3.76
N SER A 190 -15.23 -18.58 -4.56
CA SER A 190 -16.23 -19.56 -4.99
C SER A 190 -15.62 -20.46 -6.07
N SER A 191 -15.59 -21.76 -5.75
CA SER A 191 -15.28 -22.85 -6.69
C SER A 191 -16.58 -23.52 -7.11
#